data_AF-A0A9D1F0R3-F1
#
_entry.id   AF-A0A9D1F0R3-F1
#
_cell.length_a   1.000
_cell.length_b   1.000
_cell.length_c   1.000
_cell.angle_alpha   90.00
_cell.angle_beta   90.00
_cell.angle_gamma   90.00
#
_symmetry.space_group_name_H-M   'P 1'
#
loop_
_entity.id
_entity.type
_entity.pdbx_description
1 polymer ?
#
loop_
_entity_poly.entity_id
_entity_poly.type
_entity_poly.pdbx_seq_one_letter_code
_entity_poly.pdbx_strand_id
1 'polypeptide(L)'
;MKDEYFKVARRQIIDWYTCFNSFAKSMADYRVIIKQFNLLNRDMRDNIKDRFGELDKLSTGRGRIRSRAEWELCLFVNLHIISGEYEIDPLTVIMCCVPICGRDQKILLQ
;
A
#
# COMPACT_ATOMS: atom_id res chain seq x y z
N MET A 1 2.43 -22.22 11.46
CA MET A 1 1.62 -21.19 12.16
C MET A 1 0.24 -21.17 11.52
N LYS A 2 -0.85 -21.09 12.30
CA LYS A 2 -2.17 -20.83 11.74
C LYS A 2 -2.20 -19.37 11.27
N ASP A 3 -2.69 -19.14 10.05
CA ASP A 3 -2.96 -17.78 9.58
C ASP A 3 -3.98 -17.12 10.50
N GLU A 4 -3.64 -15.97 11.05
CA GLU A 4 -4.56 -15.13 11.81
C GLU A 4 -5.30 -14.21 10.86
N TYR A 5 -6.63 -14.12 10.99
CA TYR A 5 -7.46 -13.34 10.07
C TYR A 5 -8.08 -12.14 10.76
N PHE A 6 -7.85 -10.96 10.19
CA PHE A 6 -8.57 -9.74 10.50
C PHE A 6 -9.87 -9.69 9.70
N LYS A 7 -10.98 -9.80 10.42
CA LYS A 7 -12.32 -9.79 9.82
C LYS A 7 -12.77 -8.36 9.58
N VAL A 8 -13.23 -8.07 8.37
CA VAL A 8 -13.61 -6.71 7.98
C VAL A 8 -14.90 -6.74 7.17
N ALA A 9 -15.81 -5.82 7.47
CA ALA A 9 -17.02 -5.65 6.70
C ALA A 9 -16.72 -5.05 5.32
N ARG A 10 -17.48 -5.46 4.30
CA ARG A 10 -17.32 -4.91 2.94
C ARG A 10 -17.30 -3.39 2.85
N ARG A 11 -18.16 -2.69 3.63
CA ARG A 11 -18.20 -1.23 3.65
C ARG A 11 -16.86 -0.61 4.06
N GLN A 12 -16.26 -1.13 5.13
CA GLN A 12 -15.00 -0.64 5.66
C GLN A 12 -13.85 -0.83 4.65
N ILE A 13 -13.85 -1.94 3.91
CA ILE A 13 -12.89 -2.17 2.82
C ILE A 13 -13.07 -1.14 1.69
N ILE A 14 -14.31 -0.83 1.31
CA ILE A 14 -14.58 0.17 0.28
C ILE A 14 -14.13 1.56 0.73
N ASP A 15 -14.30 1.91 2.00
CA ASP A 15 -13.85 3.19 2.55
C ASP A 15 -12.31 3.30 2.51
N TRP A 16 -11.60 2.26 2.92
CA TRP A 16 -10.14 2.17 2.81
C TRP A 16 -9.65 2.22 1.37
N TYR A 17 -10.29 1.43 0.50
CA TYR A 17 -9.97 1.42 -0.93
C TYR A 17 -10.13 2.82 -1.51
N THR A 18 -11.26 3.50 -1.29
CA THR A 18 -11.51 4.86 -1.77
C THR A 18 -10.45 5.84 -1.26
N CYS A 19 -10.13 5.79 0.03
CA CYS A 19 -9.13 6.66 0.65
C CYS A 19 -7.74 6.45 0.03
N PHE A 20 -7.26 5.21 -0.02
CA PHE A 20 -5.94 4.90 -0.56
C PHE A 20 -5.87 5.11 -2.08
N ASN A 21 -6.97 4.90 -2.79
CA ASN A 21 -7.01 5.11 -4.23
C ASN A 21 -6.92 6.59 -4.62
N SER A 22 -7.21 7.51 -3.70
CA SER A 22 -6.96 8.94 -3.92
C SER A 22 -5.47 9.24 -4.21
N PHE A 23 -4.57 8.38 -3.71
CA PHE A 23 -3.12 8.45 -3.89
C PHE A 23 -2.61 7.46 -4.96
N ALA A 24 -3.01 6.19 -4.90
CA ALA A 24 -2.50 5.14 -5.79
C ALA A 24 -2.98 5.26 -7.25
N LYS A 25 -4.18 5.83 -7.47
CA LYS A 25 -4.88 5.86 -8.77
C LYS A 25 -4.93 4.47 -9.45
N SER A 26 -5.09 3.43 -8.65
CA SER A 26 -5.30 2.05 -9.09
C SER A 26 -6.64 1.89 -9.83
N MET A 27 -6.61 1.00 -10.82
CA MET A 27 -7.76 0.54 -11.59
C MET A 27 -8.21 -0.87 -11.17
N ALA A 28 -7.51 -1.50 -10.22
CA ALA A 28 -7.78 -2.87 -9.81
C ALA A 28 -8.94 -2.95 -8.82
N ASP A 29 -9.79 -3.97 -8.95
CA ASP A 29 -10.88 -4.22 -8.00
C ASP A 29 -10.31 -4.52 -6.59
N TYR A 30 -10.98 -4.03 -5.53
CA TYR A 30 -10.55 -4.24 -4.14
C TYR A 30 -10.30 -5.72 -3.78
N ARG A 31 -10.95 -6.67 -4.45
CA ARG A 31 -10.72 -8.12 -4.29
C ARG A 31 -9.33 -8.54 -4.74
N VAL A 32 -8.81 -7.92 -5.82
CA VAL A 32 -7.45 -8.15 -6.31
C VAL A 32 -6.44 -7.61 -5.29
N ILE A 33 -6.68 -6.41 -4.78
CA ILE A 33 -5.83 -5.78 -3.76
C ILE A 33 -5.75 -6.64 -2.50
N ILE A 34 -6.90 -7.09 -1.97
CA ILE A 34 -6.94 -7.97 -0.79
C ILE A 34 -6.18 -9.26 -1.05
N LYS A 35 -6.35 -9.86 -2.24
CA LYS A 35 -5.64 -11.08 -2.62
C LYS A 35 -4.13 -10.85 -2.62
N GLN A 36 -3.65 -9.80 -3.26
CA GLN A 36 -2.22 -9.46 -3.28
C GLN A 36 -1.69 -9.21 -1.86
N PHE A 37 -2.39 -8.43 -1.05
CA PHE A 37 -2.01 -8.17 0.34
C PHE A 37 -1.90 -9.46 1.17
N ASN A 38 -2.83 -10.40 0.99
CA ASN A 38 -2.83 -11.67 1.70
C ASN A 38 -1.76 -12.67 1.22
N LEU A 39 -1.19 -12.45 0.02
CA LEU A 39 -0.05 -13.22 -0.49
C LEU A 39 1.28 -12.73 0.10
N LEU A 40 1.37 -11.46 0.49
CA LEU A 40 2.55 -10.91 1.15
C LEU A 40 2.64 -11.42 2.59
N ASN A 41 3.77 -12.01 2.94
CA ASN A 41 4.11 -12.33 4.32
C ASN A 41 4.58 -11.07 5.07
N ARG A 42 4.78 -11.19 6.38
CA ARG A 42 5.21 -10.08 7.22
C ARG A 42 6.51 -9.42 6.75
N ASP A 43 7.54 -10.21 6.47
CA ASP A 43 8.86 -9.68 6.08
C ASP A 43 8.75 -8.90 4.76
N MET A 44 7.95 -9.38 3.81
CA MET A 44 7.68 -8.66 2.56
C MET A 44 6.98 -7.32 2.81
N ARG A 45 5.99 -7.28 3.71
CA ARG A 45 5.27 -6.04 4.05
C ARG A 45 6.18 -5.03 4.76
N ASP A 46 6.99 -5.51 5.70
CA ASP A 46 7.97 -4.69 6.41
C ASP A 46 9.01 -4.13 5.42
N ASN A 47 9.54 -4.97 4.51
CA ASN A 47 10.46 -4.54 3.46
C ASN A 47 9.84 -3.51 2.49
N ILE A 48 8.59 -3.69 2.08
CA ILE A 48 7.86 -2.72 1.25
C ILE A 48 7.79 -1.36 1.96
N LYS A 49 7.46 -1.36 3.24
CA LYS A 49 7.34 -0.14 4.04
C LYS A 49 8.69 0.56 4.20
N ASP A 50 9.74 -0.19 4.50
CA ASP A 50 11.09 0.36 4.65
C ASP A 50 11.59 0.93 3.31
N ARG A 51 11.37 0.20 2.22
CA ARG A 51 11.70 0.63 0.86
C ARG A 51 10.98 1.91 0.46
N PHE A 52 9.70 2.02 0.80
CA PHE A 52 8.95 3.25 0.60
C PHE A 52 9.57 4.42 1.37
N GLY A 53 9.95 4.20 2.64
CA GLY A 53 10.63 5.23 3.44
C GLY A 53 11.99 5.66 2.88
N GLU A 54 12.75 4.76 2.27
CA GLU A 54 14.00 5.10 1.56
C GLU A 54 13.73 5.99 0.34
N LEU A 55 12.80 5.56 -0.53
CA LEU A 55 12.44 6.30 -1.74
C LEU A 55 11.87 7.67 -1.39
N ASP A 56 11.00 7.75 -0.39
CA ASP A 56 10.39 9.00 0.07
C ASP A 56 11.45 9.99 0.56
N LYS A 57 12.45 9.54 1.34
CA LYS A 57 13.58 10.40 1.76
C LYS A 57 14.40 10.91 0.57
N LEU A 58 14.60 10.08 -0.45
CA LEU A 58 15.35 10.46 -1.66
C LEU A 58 14.57 11.44 -2.55
N SER A 59 13.26 11.24 -2.69
CA SER A 59 12.40 12.08 -3.54
C SER A 59 12.01 13.40 -2.87
N THR A 60 11.80 13.41 -1.56
CA THR A 60 11.38 14.60 -0.80
C THR A 60 12.53 15.39 -0.18
N GLY A 61 13.71 14.78 -0.03
CA GLY A 61 14.88 15.41 0.58
C GLY A 61 15.41 16.61 -0.23
N ARG A 62 15.83 17.66 0.51
CA ARG A 62 16.52 18.90 0.04
C ARG A 62 15.64 20.04 -0.51
N GLY A 63 14.42 20.22 0.00
CA GLY A 63 13.59 21.38 -0.40
C GLY A 63 13.23 21.39 -1.89
N ARG A 64 13.23 20.21 -2.52
CA ARG A 64 12.96 20.02 -3.95
C ARG A 64 11.47 20.14 -4.28
N ILE A 65 10.61 19.84 -3.32
CA ILE A 65 9.16 19.90 -3.48
C ILE A 65 8.70 21.32 -3.20
N ARG A 66 8.13 21.95 -4.23
CA ARG A 66 7.66 23.33 -4.23
C ARG A 66 6.13 23.41 -4.32
N SER A 67 5.46 22.29 -4.60
CA SER A 67 4.01 22.24 -4.68
C SER A 67 3.45 20.88 -4.24
N ARG A 68 2.15 20.87 -3.91
CA ARG A 68 1.40 19.65 -3.66
C ARG A 68 1.43 18.69 -4.84
N ALA A 69 1.36 19.20 -6.07
CA ALA A 69 1.38 18.38 -7.27
C ALA A 69 2.72 17.65 -7.45
N GLU A 70 3.85 18.31 -7.16
CA GLU A 70 5.17 17.69 -7.17
C GLU A 70 5.28 16.59 -6.12
N TRP A 71 4.74 16.82 -4.91
CA TRP A 71 4.69 15.80 -3.87
C TRP A 71 3.84 14.59 -4.27
N GLU A 72 2.64 14.82 -4.81
CA GLU A 72 1.76 13.75 -5.30
C GLU A 72 2.43 12.95 -6.42
N LEU A 73 3.20 13.59 -7.30
CA LEU A 73 3.95 12.92 -8.36
C LEU A 73 5.11 12.07 -7.79
N CYS A 74 5.87 12.59 -6.83
CA CYS A 74 6.90 11.81 -6.14
C CYS A 74 6.30 10.58 -5.45
N LEU A 75 5.18 10.76 -4.74
CA LEU A 75 4.45 9.66 -4.11
C LEU A 75 4.04 8.62 -5.15
N PHE A 76 3.43 9.04 -6.26
CA PHE A 76 2.98 8.15 -7.33
C PHE A 76 4.14 7.34 -7.93
N VAL A 77 5.27 7.99 -8.21
CA VAL A 77 6.48 7.34 -8.74
C VAL A 77 7.01 6.30 -7.75
N ASN A 78 7.12 6.65 -6.47
CA ASN A 78 7.62 5.73 -5.44
C ASN A 78 6.74 4.50 -5.31
N LEU A 79 5.41 4.67 -5.30
CA LEU A 79 4.46 3.56 -5.27
C LEU A 79 4.63 2.63 -6.47
N HIS A 80 4.77 3.18 -7.69
CA HIS A 80 4.90 2.39 -8.91
C HIS A 80 6.24 1.65 -9.03
N ILE A 81 7.33 2.23 -8.52
CA ILE A 81 8.62 1.54 -8.43
C ILE A 81 8.46 0.26 -7.60
N ILE A 82 7.91 0.38 -6.39
CA ILE A 82 7.74 -0.76 -5.48
C ILE A 82 6.72 -1.76 -6.04
N SER A 83 5.63 -1.28 -6.64
CA SER A 83 4.69 -2.15 -7.36
C SER A 83 5.35 -3.01 -8.41
N GLY A 84 6.30 -2.45 -9.17
CA GLY A 84 7.10 -3.19 -10.14
C GLY A 84 8.05 -4.20 -9.47
N GLU A 85 8.69 -3.83 -8.36
CA GLU A 85 9.62 -4.70 -7.61
C GLU A 85 8.92 -5.96 -7.03
N TYR A 86 7.63 -5.83 -6.65
CA TYR A 86 6.87 -6.90 -5.99
C TYR A 86 5.75 -7.51 -6.86
N GLU A 87 5.58 -7.04 -8.10
CA GLU A 87 4.50 -7.45 -9.02
C GLU A 87 3.09 -7.32 -8.41
N ILE A 88 2.87 -6.24 -7.66
CA ILE A 88 1.59 -5.92 -7.00
C ILE A 88 1.07 -4.55 -7.43
N ASP A 89 -0.22 -4.31 -7.19
CA ASP A 89 -0.84 -3.02 -7.43
C ASP A 89 -0.35 -1.94 -6.45
N PRO A 90 -0.20 -0.67 -6.87
CA PRO A 90 0.25 0.43 -6.01
C PRO A 90 -0.63 0.67 -4.79
N LEU A 91 -1.92 0.32 -4.85
CA LEU A 91 -2.80 0.40 -3.68
C LEU A 91 -2.43 -0.66 -2.64
N THR A 92 -1.98 -1.84 -3.07
CA THR A 92 -1.44 -2.88 -2.17
C THR A 92 -0.17 -2.38 -1.47
N VAL A 93 0.69 -1.62 -2.16
CA VAL A 93 1.86 -0.97 -1.56
C VAL A 93 1.45 0.01 -0.46
N ILE A 94 0.46 0.88 -0.73
CA ILE A 94 -0.08 1.81 0.28
C ILE A 94 -0.59 1.06 1.51
N MET A 95 -1.31 -0.05 1.31
CA MET A 95 -1.83 -0.86 2.42
C MET A 95 -0.73 -1.48 3.30
N CYS A 96 0.47 -1.69 2.76
CA CYS A 96 1.63 -2.12 3.55
C CYS A 96 2.24 -0.95 4.34
N CYS A 97 2.22 0.25 3.77
CA CYS A 97 2.75 1.46 4.42
C CYS A 97 1.83 1.99 5.52
N VAL A 98 0.51 1.89 5.31
CA VAL A 98 -0.56 2.26 6.23
C VAL A 98 -1.32 0.99 6.64
N PRO A 99 -0.79 0.21 7.61
CA PRO A 99 -1.32 -1.10 7.93
C PRO A 99 -2.76 -1.00 8.46
N ILE A 100 -3.67 -1.73 7.82
CA ILE A 100 -5.09 -1.83 8.18
C ILE A 100 -5.41 -3.03 9.08
N CYS A 101 -4.44 -3.91 9.30
CA CYS A 101 -4.49 -5.04 10.23
C CYS A 101 -3.12 -5.27 10.86
N GLY A 102 -3.02 -6.22 11.79
CA GLY A 102 -1.76 -6.66 12.37
C GLY A 102 -0.79 -7.16 11.29
N ARG A 103 0.52 -7.09 11.59
CA ARG A 103 1.60 -7.39 10.64
C ARG A 103 1.52 -8.80 10.05
N ASP A 104 1.15 -9.77 10.87
CA ASP A 104 1.01 -11.18 10.50
C ASP A 104 -0.44 -11.58 10.11
N GLN A 105 -1.37 -10.61 10.12
CA GLN A 105 -2.78 -10.89 9.85
C GLN A 105 -3.10 -10.85 8.34
N LYS A 106 -3.98 -11.74 7.92
CA LYS A 106 -4.62 -11.72 6.59
C LYS A 106 -6.01 -11.09 6.70
N ILE A 107 -6.47 -10.45 5.64
CA ILE A 107 -7.79 -9.83 5.58
C ILE A 107 -8.81 -10.89 5.17
N LEU A 108 -9.89 -10.99 5.93
CA LEU A 108 -11.06 -11.81 5.60
C LEU A 108 -12.29 -10.90 5.46
N LEU A 109 -12.84 -10.85 4.24
CA LEU A 109 -14.06 -10.10 3.96
C LEU A 109 -15.28 -10.80 4.58
N GLN A 110 -16.12 -10.04 5.27
CA GLN A 110 -17.42 -10.46 5.78
C GLN A 110 -18.57 -9.74 5.07
#